data_AF-A0A929L1Q3-F1
#
_entry.id   AF-A0A929L1Q3-F1
#
_cell.length_a   1.000
_cell.length_b   1.000
_cell.length_c   1.000
_cell.angle_alpha   90.00
_cell.angle_beta   90.00
_cell.angle_gamma   90.00
#
_symmetry.space_group_name_H-M   'P 1'
#
loop_
_entity.id
_entity.type
_entity.pdbx_description
1 polymer ?
#
loop_
_entity_poly.entity_id
_entity_poly.type
_entity_poly.pdbx_seq_one_letter_code
_entity_poly.pdbx_strand_id
1 'polypeptide(L)'
;MIYKAEQHNCKVTYVNPAYTSQLCPKCHHLGRRQGESFTCSNCGHQADADLNAAKNILDRKKDTEITIYTKAKDVKKIILRRIEEEQQKQDTSKKPKKAKKAKKN
;
A
#
# COMPACT_ATOMS: atom_id res chain seq x y z
N MET A 1 -21.72 14.44 9.84
CA MET A 1 -21.57 13.01 9.53
C MET A 1 -21.88 12.11 10.72
N ILE A 2 -21.26 12.32 11.90
CA ILE A 2 -21.49 11.51 13.12
C ILE A 2 -22.97 11.43 13.50
N TYR A 3 -23.63 12.58 13.67
CA TYR A 3 -25.06 12.65 14.02
C TYR A 3 -25.95 11.77 13.12
N LYS A 4 -25.83 11.90 11.80
CA LYS A 4 -26.61 11.08 10.85
C LYS A 4 -26.22 9.61 10.89
N ALA A 5 -24.96 9.28 11.12
CA ALA A 5 -24.51 7.89 11.23
C ALA A 5 -25.12 7.22 12.47
N GLU A 6 -25.17 7.92 13.61
CA GLU A 6 -25.79 7.43 14.85
C GLU A 6 -27.29 7.17 14.67
N GLN A 7 -28.01 8.05 13.99
CA GLN A 7 -29.44 7.87 13.68
C GLN A 7 -29.73 6.61 12.83
N HIS A 8 -28.73 6.12 12.10
CA HIS A 8 -28.82 4.92 11.26
C HIS A 8 -28.05 3.72 11.81
N ASN A 9 -27.63 3.75 13.09
CA ASN A 9 -26.83 2.72 13.74
C ASN A 9 -25.51 2.38 13.00
N CYS A 10 -24.96 3.35 12.27
CA CYS A 10 -23.70 3.22 11.55
C CYS A 10 -22.52 3.64 12.44
N LYS A 11 -21.51 2.77 12.56
CA LYS A 11 -20.27 3.09 13.30
C LYS A 11 -19.30 3.91 12.45
N VAL A 12 -18.88 5.06 12.98
CA VAL A 12 -17.80 5.88 12.39
C VAL A 12 -16.47 5.53 13.04
N THR A 13 -15.39 5.49 12.27
CA THR A 13 -14.04 5.25 12.78
C THR A 13 -13.06 6.13 12.04
N TYR A 14 -12.15 6.75 12.78
CA TYR A 14 -11.08 7.57 12.22
C TYR A 14 -9.86 6.70 11.91
N VAL A 15 -9.20 6.98 10.78
CA VAL A 15 -7.96 6.33 10.37
C VAL A 15 -6.98 7.38 9.87
N ASN A 16 -5.70 7.04 9.82
CA ASN A 16 -4.68 7.96 9.34
C ASN A 16 -4.80 8.17 7.81
N PRO A 17 -4.98 9.42 7.33
CA PRO A 17 -5.17 9.68 5.91
C PRO A 17 -3.86 9.72 5.11
N ALA A 18 -2.70 9.73 5.77
CA ALA A 18 -1.41 10.00 5.12
C ALA A 18 -1.09 8.95 4.03
N TYR A 19 -0.72 9.47 2.85
CA TYR A 19 -0.34 8.72 1.63
C TYR A 19 -1.40 7.78 1.07
N THR A 20 -2.64 7.81 1.55
CA THR A 20 -3.70 6.90 1.08
C THR A 20 -4.03 7.07 -0.40
N SER A 21 -3.90 8.26 -0.97
CA SER A 21 -4.09 8.47 -2.42
C SER A 21 -2.83 8.15 -3.27
N GLN A 22 -1.72 7.82 -2.64
CA GLN A 22 -0.43 7.54 -3.30
C GLN A 22 0.03 6.09 -3.09
N LEU A 23 -0.64 5.33 -2.23
CA LEU A 23 -0.36 3.92 -2.00
C LEU A 23 -1.17 3.05 -2.97
N CYS A 24 -0.61 1.94 -3.43
CA CYS A 24 -1.34 0.96 -4.22
C CYS A 24 -2.04 -0.07 -3.32
N PRO A 25 -3.36 -0.26 -3.39
CA PRO A 25 -4.08 -1.25 -2.58
C PRO A 25 -3.79 -2.70 -2.99
N LYS A 26 -3.18 -2.93 -4.15
CA LYS A 26 -2.85 -4.29 -4.61
C LYS A 26 -1.50 -4.79 -4.11
N CYS A 27 -0.48 -3.93 -4.16
CA CYS A 27 0.91 -4.32 -3.87
C CYS A 27 1.56 -3.48 -2.76
N HIS A 28 0.83 -2.52 -2.18
CA HIS A 28 1.31 -1.64 -1.10
C HIS A 28 2.54 -0.80 -1.44
N HIS A 29 2.90 -0.68 -2.71
CA HIS A 29 3.95 0.22 -3.17
C HIS A 29 3.42 1.63 -3.39
N LEU A 30 4.31 2.62 -3.28
CA LEU A 30 4.00 3.99 -3.66
C LEU A 30 3.88 4.09 -5.18
N GLY A 31 2.73 4.62 -5.63
CA GLY A 31 2.48 4.98 -7.01
C GLY A 31 2.47 6.50 -7.19
N ARG A 32 2.06 6.93 -8.39
CA ARG A 32 1.96 8.33 -8.78
C ARG A 32 0.50 8.70 -8.94
N ARG A 33 0.06 9.73 -8.19
CA ARG A 33 -1.22 10.41 -8.44
C ARG A 33 -0.99 11.58 -9.39
N GLN A 34 -1.86 11.74 -10.37
CA GLN A 34 -1.92 12.88 -11.29
C GLN A 34 -3.38 13.30 -11.45
N GLY A 35 -3.76 14.38 -10.75
CA GLY A 35 -5.15 14.82 -10.67
C GLY A 35 -6.07 13.73 -10.11
N GLU A 36 -7.03 13.32 -10.93
CA GLU A 36 -8.04 12.29 -10.65
C GLU A 36 -7.54 10.86 -10.93
N SER A 37 -6.32 10.70 -11.46
CA SER A 37 -5.78 9.39 -11.82
C SER A 37 -4.67 8.92 -10.87
N PHE A 38 -4.64 7.62 -10.60
CA PHE A 38 -3.56 6.94 -9.89
C PHE A 38 -2.93 5.87 -10.78
N THR A 39 -1.61 5.77 -10.77
CA THR A 39 -0.86 4.72 -11.47
C THR A 39 0.24 4.14 -10.58
N CYS A 40 0.28 2.82 -10.45
CA CYS A 40 1.32 2.10 -9.73
C CYS A 40 2.40 1.60 -10.68
N SER A 41 3.63 2.08 -10.51
CA SER A 41 4.77 1.65 -11.33
C SER A 41 5.25 0.22 -11.02
N ASN A 42 4.92 -0.32 -9.84
CA ASN A 42 5.38 -1.66 -9.42
C ASN A 42 4.54 -2.78 -10.03
N CYS A 43 3.20 -2.68 -9.97
CA CYS A 43 2.30 -3.73 -10.45
C CYS A 43 1.44 -3.34 -11.65
N GLY A 44 1.60 -2.10 -12.16
CA GLY A 44 0.82 -1.58 -13.29
C GLY A 44 -0.63 -1.20 -12.96
N HIS A 45 -1.06 -1.26 -11.70
CA HIS A 45 -2.44 -0.91 -11.34
C HIS A 45 -2.75 0.55 -11.65
N GLN A 46 -3.85 0.78 -12.37
CA GLN A 46 -4.44 2.10 -12.61
C GLN A 46 -5.85 2.15 -12.04
N ALA A 47 -6.21 3.30 -11.48
CA ALA A 47 -7.53 3.57 -10.91
C ALA A 47 -7.78 5.08 -10.84
N ASP A 48 -9.04 5.44 -10.65
CA ASP A 48 -9.39 6.76 -10.12
C ASP A 48 -8.72 6.97 -8.74
N ALA A 49 -8.23 8.18 -8.49
CA ALA A 49 -7.42 8.49 -7.33
C ALA A 49 -8.21 8.44 -6.02
N ASP A 50 -9.50 8.79 -6.06
CA ASP A 50 -10.36 8.81 -4.88
C ASP A 50 -10.86 7.40 -4.58
N LEU A 51 -11.19 6.59 -5.61
CA LEU A 51 -11.44 5.16 -5.44
C LEU A 51 -10.21 4.42 -4.88
N ASN A 52 -9.02 4.78 -5.34
CA ASN A 52 -7.77 4.25 -4.81
C ASN A 52 -7.59 4.62 -3.32
N ALA A 53 -7.80 5.90 -2.98
CA ALA A 53 -7.71 6.37 -1.60
C ALA A 53 -8.74 5.67 -0.68
N ALA A 54 -9.98 5.48 -1.13
CA ALA A 54 -11.02 4.80 -0.36
C ALA A 54 -10.64 3.35 0.00
N LYS A 55 -10.04 2.61 -0.94
CA LYS A 55 -9.54 1.24 -0.67
C LYS A 55 -8.42 1.24 0.37
N ASN A 56 -7.45 2.15 0.24
CA ASN A 56 -6.37 2.26 1.21
C ASN A 56 -6.87 2.71 2.59
N ILE A 57 -7.89 3.55 2.68
CA ILE A 57 -8.54 3.96 3.94
C ILE A 57 -9.22 2.75 4.61
N LEU A 58 -9.89 1.90 3.83
CA LEU A 58 -10.48 0.66 4.34
C LEU A 58 -9.41 -0.28 4.91
N ASP A 59 -8.31 -0.46 4.19
CA ASP A 59 -7.20 -1.32 4.65
C ASP A 59 -6.49 -0.73 5.88
N ARG A 60 -6.35 0.60 5.94
CA ARG A 60 -5.73 1.29 7.07
C ARG A 60 -6.45 1.04 8.39
N LYS A 61 -7.76 0.76 8.36
CA LYS A 61 -8.53 0.42 9.56
C LYS A 61 -7.96 -0.80 10.31
N LYS A 62 -7.27 -1.71 9.61
CA LYS A 62 -6.69 -2.92 10.17
C LYS A 62 -5.23 -2.75 10.59
N ASP A 63 -4.62 -1.59 10.31
CA ASP A 63 -3.21 -1.32 10.57
C ASP A 63 -3.00 -1.03 12.06
N THR A 64 -2.21 -1.85 12.74
CA THR A 64 -1.91 -1.70 14.18
C THR A 64 -0.77 -0.72 14.44
N GLU A 65 0.05 -0.44 13.43
CA GLU A 65 1.25 0.39 13.57
C GLU A 65 0.99 1.85 13.15
N ILE A 66 0.16 2.04 12.11
CA ILE A 66 -0.23 3.37 11.65
C ILE A 66 -1.55 3.77 12.32
N THR A 67 -1.43 4.37 13.50
CA THR A 67 -2.55 4.94 14.26
C THR A 67 -2.96 6.32 13.71
N ILE A 68 -4.10 6.83 14.17
CA ILE A 68 -4.58 8.18 13.83
C ILE A 68 -3.62 9.30 14.28
N TYR A 69 -2.71 9.01 15.22
CA TYR A 69 -1.77 9.99 15.78
C TYR A 69 -0.38 9.93 15.14
N THR A 70 -0.10 8.92 14.30
CA THR A 70 1.20 8.77 13.66
C THR A 70 1.44 9.92 12.67
N LYS A 71 2.54 10.66 12.85
CA LYS A 71 2.89 11.79 11.98
C LYS A 71 3.15 11.31 10.55
N ALA A 72 2.79 12.13 9.56
CA ALA A 72 3.00 11.80 8.15
C ALA A 72 4.45 11.43 7.80
N LYS A 73 5.46 12.03 8.45
CA LYS A 73 6.87 11.64 8.21
C LYS A 73 7.13 10.19 8.62
N ASP A 74 6.58 9.75 9.75
CA ASP A 74 6.79 8.41 10.27
C ASP A 74 5.94 7.38 9.51
N VAL A 75 4.72 7.74 9.09
CA VAL A 75 3.93 6.92 8.16
C VAL A 75 4.72 6.59 6.89
N LYS A 76 5.41 7.59 6.31
CA LYS A 76 6.23 7.36 5.11
C LYS A 76 7.36 6.35 5.38
N LYS A 77 8.05 6.48 6.52
CA LYS A 77 9.12 5.54 6.90
C LYS A 77 8.59 4.11 7.03
N ILE A 78 7.44 3.94 7.69
CA ILE A 78 6.79 2.64 7.85
C ILE A 78 6.44 2.02 6.49
N ILE A 79 5.83 2.80 5.59
CA ILE A 79 5.48 2.33 4.24
C ILE A 79 6.73 1.89 3.47
N LEU A 80 7.79 2.71 3.47
CA LEU A 80 9.03 2.40 2.76
C LEU A 80 9.68 1.12 3.31
N ARG A 81 9.75 0.98 4.64
CA ARG A 81 10.27 -0.23 5.28
C ARG A 81 9.47 -1.49 4.86
N ARG A 82 8.14 -1.42 4.85
CA ARG A 82 7.28 -2.54 4.40
C ARG A 82 7.52 -2.92 2.93
N ILE A 83 7.76 -1.93 2.07
CA ILE A 83 8.08 -2.16 0.65
C ILE A 83 9.43 -2.89 0.53
N GLU A 84 10.44 -2.46 1.27
CA GLU A 84 11.78 -3.10 1.28
C GLU A 84 11.72 -4.55 1.78
N GLU A 85 10.96 -4.81 2.85
CA GLU A 85 10.74 -6.16 3.39
C GLU A 85 10.08 -7.10 2.36
N GLU A 86 9.11 -6.59 1.58
CA GLU A 86 8.45 -7.37 0.53
C GLU A 86 9.37 -7.71 -0.64
N GLN A 87 10.30 -6.81 -1.01
CA GLN A 87 11.27 -7.06 -2.09
C GLN A 87 12.24 -8.19 -1.71
N GLN A 88 12.70 -8.23 -0.45
CA GLN A 88 13.59 -9.28 0.04
C GLN A 88 12.95 -10.68 0.00
N LYS A 89 11.62 -10.76 0.22
CA LYS A 89 10.87 -12.03 0.10
C LYS A 89 10.78 -12.51 -1.36
N GLN A 90 10.73 -11.59 -2.32
CA GLN A 90 10.69 -11.94 -3.74
C GLN A 90 12.05 -12.42 -4.24
N ASP A 91 13.14 -11.82 -3.79
CA ASP A 91 14.50 -12.22 -4.20
C ASP A 91 14.95 -13.56 -3.61
N THR A 92 14.54 -13.89 -2.39
CA THR A 92 14.81 -15.21 -1.78
C THR A 92 14.10 -16.37 -2.49
N SER A 93 13.05 -16.09 -3.28
CA SER A 93 12.30 -17.09 -4.07
C SER A 93 12.88 -17.37 -5.47
N LYS A 94 13.80 -16.54 -5.98
CA LYS A 94 14.48 -16.74 -7.28
C LYS A 94 15.78 -17.51 -7.11
N LYS A 95 15.72 -18.80 -6.73
CA LYS A 95 16.88 -19.70 -6.80
C LYS A 95 17.32 -19.82 -8.28
N PRO A 96 18.59 -19.61 -8.64
CA PRO A 96 19.03 -19.75 -10.03
C PRO A 96 18.86 -21.21 -10.47
N LYS A 97 18.20 -21.43 -11.60
CA LYS A 97 18.26 -22.70 -12.33
C LYS A 97 19.74 -22.97 -12.59
N LYS A 98 20.32 -23.97 -11.91
CA LYS A 98 21.68 -24.44 -12.16
C LYS A 98 21.80 -24.76 -13.65
N ALA A 99 22.49 -23.91 -14.42
CA ALA A 99 22.99 -24.29 -15.72
C ALA A 99 23.96 -25.46 -15.50
N LYS A 100 23.57 -26.64 -15.97
CA LYS A 100 24.41 -27.84 -15.92
C LYS A 100 25.69 -27.54 -16.70
N LYS A 101 26.83 -27.79 -16.05
CA LYS A 101 28.18 -27.77 -16.62
C LYS A 101 28.19 -28.52 -17.97
N ALA A 102 28.68 -27.88 -19.03
CA ALA A 102 29.21 -28.56 -20.19
C ALA A 102 30.72 -28.28 -20.23
N LYS A 103 31.50 -29.22 -19.69
CA LYS A 103 32.92 -29.39 -20.01
C LYS A 103 33.02 -29.91 -21.44
N LYS A 104 33.76 -29.24 -22.30
CA LYS A 104 34.47 -29.76 -23.49
C LYS A 104 35.65 -28.81 -23.68
N ASN A 105 36.85 -29.20 -23.23
CA ASN A 105 37.88 -29.89 -24.02
C ASN A 105 38.12 -29.20 -25.36
#